data_AF-A0A0Q4QFB8-F1
#
_entry.id   AF-A0A0Q4QFB8-F1
#
_cell.length_a   1.000
_cell.length_b   1.000
_cell.length_c   1.000
_cell.angle_alpha   90.00
_cell.angle_beta   90.00
_cell.angle_gamma   90.00
#
_symmetry.space_group_name_H-M   'P 1'
#
loop_
_entity.id
_entity.type
_entity.pdbx_description
1 polymer ?
#
loop_
_entity_poly.entity_id
_entity_poly.type
_entity_poly.pdbx_seq_one_letter_code
_entity_poly.pdbx_strand_id
1 'polypeptide(L)'
;MGSDEMEDIRTSMDNLLMMKTLHDAGYNVKNMGMWISSYQFNIYTGGKDLFCDCLARIFGDCIFNEVTSDRYRYFTLTCQTEDISIISSMFDPMWLNKILNPYKIQYCDFGSGELIMKIENDSIIFEIHESIYYYGQFLQKILQLAQTIDQLLVLAMPVYWKEQKKNDKLPS
;
A
#
# COMPACT_ATOMS: atom_id res chain seq x y z
N MET A 1 -16.03 31.16 7.83
CA MET A 1 -14.93 30.17 7.79
C MET A 1 -15.58 28.86 7.42
N GLY A 2 -15.68 28.64 6.11
CA GLY A 2 -16.52 27.62 5.49
C GLY A 2 -15.77 26.30 5.35
N SER A 3 -16.50 25.20 5.14
CA SER A 3 -16.04 23.82 4.97
C SER A 3 -14.63 23.63 4.38
N ASP A 4 -14.30 24.40 3.34
CA ASP A 4 -13.13 24.21 2.50
C ASP A 4 -11.82 24.46 3.26
N GLU A 5 -11.77 25.46 4.15
CA GLU A 5 -10.59 25.73 4.99
C GLU A 5 -10.31 24.59 5.97
N MET A 6 -11.38 23.96 6.49
CA MET A 6 -11.26 22.80 7.39
C MET A 6 -10.83 21.55 6.62
N GLU A 7 -11.28 21.38 5.37
CA GLU A 7 -10.84 20.29 4.49
C GLU A 7 -9.36 20.44 4.11
N ASP A 8 -8.90 21.65 3.78
CA ASP A 8 -7.50 21.97 3.51
C ASP A 8 -6.60 21.60 4.69
N ILE A 9 -6.99 22.03 5.90
CA ILE A 9 -6.25 21.74 7.13
C ILE A 9 -6.20 20.23 7.37
N ARG A 10 -7.33 19.52 7.22
CA ARG A 10 -7.40 18.07 7.45
C ARG A 10 -6.51 17.30 6.47
N THR A 11 -6.60 17.60 5.17
CA THR A 11 -5.79 16.96 4.13
C THR A 11 -4.30 17.25 4.36
N SER A 12 -3.95 18.48 4.72
CA SER A 12 -2.56 18.84 5.04
C SER A 12 -2.03 18.07 6.25
N MET A 13 -2.84 17.90 7.29
CA MET A 13 -2.48 17.12 8.47
C MET A 13 -2.32 15.64 8.16
N ASP A 14 -3.19 15.07 7.32
CA ASP A 14 -3.09 13.68 6.88
C ASP A 14 -1.84 13.44 6.01
N ASN A 15 -1.52 14.38 5.11
CA ASN A 15 -0.29 14.36 4.32
C ASN A 15 0.97 14.35 5.21
N LEU A 16 1.00 15.22 6.22
CA LEU A 16 2.09 15.25 7.20
C LEU A 16 2.17 13.95 8.00
N LEU A 17 1.02 13.38 8.39
CA LEU A 17 0.97 12.10 9.08
C LEU A 17 1.53 10.97 8.22
N MET A 18 1.17 10.91 6.94
CA MET A 18 1.72 9.93 6.00
C MET A 18 3.24 10.03 5.90
N MET A 19 3.75 11.24 5.65
CA MET A 19 5.18 11.50 5.54
C MET A 19 5.93 11.15 6.82
N LYS A 20 5.40 11.55 7.98
CA LYS A 20 6.00 11.21 9.27
C LYS A 20 6.03 9.71 9.50
N THR A 21 4.92 9.04 9.24
CA THR A 21 4.78 7.58 9.40
C THR A 21 5.78 6.84 8.51
N LEU A 22 5.93 7.27 7.26
CA LEU A 22 6.87 6.67 6.31
C LEU A 22 8.32 6.92 6.72
N HIS A 23 8.65 8.14 7.15
CA HIS A 23 9.96 8.47 7.70
C HIS A 23 10.30 7.63 8.94
N ASP A 24 9.36 7.45 9.86
CA ASP A 24 9.56 6.64 11.07
C ASP A 24 9.77 5.16 10.78
N ALA A 25 9.21 4.67 9.68
CA ALA A 25 9.48 3.33 9.16
C ALA A 25 10.85 3.23 8.44
N GLY A 26 11.63 4.32 8.38
CA GLY A 26 13.00 4.33 7.85
C GLY A 26 13.12 4.67 6.37
N TYR A 27 12.02 5.02 5.70
CA TYR A 27 12.04 5.39 4.29
C TYR A 27 12.43 6.86 4.11
N ASN A 28 13.14 7.15 3.02
CA ASN A 28 13.53 8.51 2.67
C ASN A 28 12.35 9.29 2.09
N VAL A 29 11.94 10.35 2.78
CA VAL A 29 10.81 11.22 2.39
C VAL A 29 11.22 12.50 1.64
N LYS A 30 12.52 12.76 1.46
CA LYS A 30 13.04 14.05 0.96
C LYS A 30 12.52 14.45 -0.43
N ASN A 31 12.18 13.48 -1.28
CA ASN A 31 11.78 13.68 -2.67
C ASN A 31 10.36 13.18 -2.97
N MET A 32 9.49 13.07 -1.96
CA MET A 32 8.09 12.71 -2.22
C MET A 32 7.35 13.90 -2.82
N GLY A 33 6.29 13.63 -3.60
CA GLY A 33 5.58 14.60 -4.44
C GLY A 33 5.08 15.85 -3.74
N MET A 34 4.47 16.77 -4.51
CA MET A 34 4.04 18.07 -3.99
C MET A 34 2.97 17.92 -2.90
N TRP A 35 3.40 18.06 -1.63
CA TRP A 35 2.57 17.96 -0.43
C TRP A 35 1.74 19.22 -0.14
N ILE A 36 2.12 20.37 -0.71
CA ILE A 36 1.38 21.63 -0.66
C ILE A 36 1.15 22.08 -2.11
N SER A 37 -0.10 22.00 -2.59
CA SER A 37 -0.49 22.87 -3.69
C SER A 37 -0.89 24.22 -3.09
N SER A 38 -0.29 25.28 -3.60
CA SER A 38 -0.74 26.65 -3.36
C SER A 38 -2.18 26.79 -3.87
N TYR A 39 -3.18 26.58 -3.01
CA TYR A 39 -4.59 27.00 -3.08
C TYR A 39 -5.40 26.83 -4.38
N GLN A 40 -4.87 26.32 -5.50
CA GLN A 40 -5.52 26.52 -6.81
C GLN A 40 -5.59 25.33 -7.74
N PHE A 41 -5.00 24.18 -7.42
CA PHE A 41 -5.19 22.98 -8.26
C PHE A 41 -5.44 21.75 -7.39
N ASN A 42 -6.74 21.44 -7.28
CA ASN A 42 -7.30 20.14 -6.95
C ASN A 42 -6.97 19.60 -5.53
N ILE A 43 -7.65 20.18 -4.54
CA ILE A 43 -7.73 19.73 -3.14
C ILE A 43 -7.98 18.21 -3.00
N TYR A 44 -8.70 17.64 -3.97
CA TYR A 44 -9.07 16.23 -4.00
C TYR A 44 -7.97 15.29 -4.50
N THR A 45 -6.86 15.76 -5.09
CA THR A 45 -5.80 14.88 -5.60
C THR A 45 -4.52 14.90 -4.77
N GLY A 46 -4.27 15.97 -4.00
CA GLY A 46 -3.00 16.13 -3.26
C GLY A 46 -2.70 15.01 -2.27
N GLY A 47 -3.71 14.56 -1.51
CA GLY A 47 -3.52 13.42 -0.58
C GLY A 47 -3.39 12.08 -1.29
N LYS A 48 -4.12 11.89 -2.39
CA LYS A 48 -4.09 10.67 -3.19
C LYS A 48 -2.73 10.45 -3.84
N ASP A 49 -2.18 11.47 -4.48
CA ASP A 49 -0.90 11.37 -5.19
C ASP A 49 0.24 11.09 -4.20
N LEU A 50 0.24 11.75 -3.04
CA LEU A 50 1.18 11.47 -1.98
C LEU A 50 1.03 10.05 -1.41
N PHE A 51 -0.20 9.57 -1.25
CA PHE A 51 -0.43 8.20 -0.83
C PHE A 51 0.08 7.18 -1.86
N CYS A 52 -0.09 7.45 -3.15
CA CYS A 52 0.48 6.63 -4.22
C CYS A 52 2.01 6.61 -4.15
N ASP A 53 2.66 7.76 -3.94
CA ASP A 53 4.10 7.85 -3.73
C ASP A 53 4.57 7.05 -2.50
N CYS A 54 3.78 7.06 -1.42
CA CYS A 54 4.05 6.24 -0.23
C CYS A 54 4.04 4.75 -0.57
N LEU A 55 3.01 4.28 -1.28
CA LEU A 55 2.94 2.87 -1.68
C LEU A 55 4.05 2.49 -2.64
N ALA A 56 4.36 3.36 -3.59
CA ALA A 56 5.44 3.14 -4.53
C ALA A 56 6.80 3.04 -3.81
N ARG A 57 6.97 3.79 -2.72
CA ARG A 57 8.16 3.71 -1.87
C ARG A 57 8.24 2.40 -1.07
N ILE A 58 7.10 1.86 -0.64
CA ILE A 58 7.02 0.65 0.18
C ILE A 58 7.22 -0.61 -0.66
N PHE A 59 6.50 -0.73 -1.78
CA PHE A 59 6.44 -1.95 -2.58
C PHE A 59 7.15 -1.87 -3.94
N GLY A 60 7.70 -0.71 -4.32
CA GLY A 60 8.24 -0.48 -5.66
C GLY A 60 7.17 0.03 -6.63
N ASP A 61 7.30 -0.23 -7.92
CA ASP A 61 6.38 0.33 -8.92
C ASP A 61 4.93 -0.17 -8.70
N CYS A 62 4.01 0.77 -8.47
CA CYS A 62 2.58 0.49 -8.35
C CYS A 62 1.81 1.13 -9.52
N ILE A 63 0.90 0.38 -10.10
CA ILE A 63 0.00 0.85 -11.16
C ILE A 63 -1.28 1.34 -10.51
N PHE A 64 -1.59 2.61 -10.74
CA PHE A 64 -2.83 3.23 -10.27
C PHE A 64 -3.89 3.20 -11.37
N ASN A 65 -5.07 2.66 -11.05
CA ASN A 65 -6.24 2.72 -11.92
C ASN A 65 -7.44 3.29 -11.17
N GLU A 66 -8.18 4.14 -11.85
CA GLU A 66 -9.48 4.57 -11.37
C GLU A 66 -10.56 3.69 -12.01
N VAL A 67 -11.39 3.06 -11.16
CA VAL A 67 -12.49 2.23 -11.63
C VAL A 67 -13.79 2.94 -11.34
N THR A 68 -14.48 3.31 -12.41
CA THR A 68 -15.83 3.88 -12.34
C THR A 68 -16.82 2.82 -12.80
N SER A 69 -17.74 2.44 -11.91
CA SER A 69 -18.91 1.63 -12.26
C SER A 69 -20.18 2.48 -12.17
N ASP A 70 -21.28 2.00 -12.74
CA ASP A 70 -22.58 2.69 -12.73
C ASP A 70 -23.12 3.03 -11.32
N ARG A 71 -22.54 2.43 -10.27
CA ARG A 71 -23.01 2.58 -8.88
C ARG A 71 -21.95 3.08 -7.90
N TYR A 72 -20.66 2.87 -8.19
CA TYR A 72 -19.56 3.15 -7.26
C TYR A 72 -18.29 3.55 -8.01
N ARG A 73 -17.53 4.50 -7.45
CA ARG A 73 -16.19 4.89 -7.87
C ARG A 73 -15.20 4.44 -6.82
N TYR A 74 -14.17 3.70 -7.22
CA TYR A 74 -13.08 3.28 -6.36
C TYR A 74 -11.76 3.35 -7.12
N PHE A 75 -10.67 3.35 -6.38
CA PHE A 75 -9.32 3.36 -6.96
C PHE A 75 -8.65 2.04 -6.65
N THR A 76 -7.92 1.51 -7.61
CA THR A 76 -7.06 0.34 -7.42
C THR A 76 -5.60 0.72 -7.57
N LEU A 77 -4.79 0.17 -6.68
CA LEU A 77 -3.34 0.30 -6.65
C LEU A 77 -2.77 -1.11 -6.70
N THR A 78 -2.20 -1.48 -7.83
CA THR A 78 -1.59 -2.79 -8.04
C THR A 78 -0.08 -2.65 -7.90
N CYS A 79 0.48 -3.18 -6.82
CA CYS A 79 1.92 -3.22 -6.59
C CYS A 79 2.43 -4.62 -6.94
N GLN A 80 3.28 -4.71 -7.96
CA GLN A 80 3.90 -5.97 -8.34
C GLN A 80 5.08 -6.27 -7.42
N THR A 81 5.11 -7.47 -6.86
CA THR A 81 6.23 -7.89 -6.00
C THR A 81 6.47 -9.39 -6.13
N GLU A 82 7.69 -9.76 -6.52
CA GLU A 82 8.14 -11.15 -6.56
C GLU A 82 8.12 -11.79 -5.17
N ASP A 83 8.14 -10.98 -4.12
CA ASP A 83 8.15 -11.44 -2.73
C ASP A 83 6.91 -12.25 -2.38
N ILE A 84 5.75 -11.83 -2.89
CA ILE A 84 4.49 -12.55 -2.68
C ILE A 84 4.51 -13.89 -3.38
N SER A 85 5.13 -13.99 -4.57
CA SER A 85 5.32 -15.24 -5.29
C SER A 85 6.16 -16.22 -4.47
N ILE A 86 7.31 -15.73 -3.98
CA ILE A 86 8.25 -16.51 -3.16
C ILE A 86 7.57 -16.99 -1.88
N ILE A 87 6.87 -16.11 -1.17
CA ILE A 87 6.17 -16.50 0.07
C ILE A 87 5.09 -17.54 -0.25
N SER A 88 4.29 -17.33 -1.30
CA SER A 88 3.19 -18.21 -1.67
C SER A 88 3.65 -19.60 -2.10
N SER A 89 4.84 -19.74 -2.70
CA SER A 89 5.41 -21.04 -3.05
C SER A 89 6.01 -21.80 -1.86
N MET A 90 6.36 -21.09 -0.79
CA MET A 90 7.16 -21.63 0.32
C MET A 90 6.35 -22.00 1.55
N PHE A 91 5.17 -21.40 1.72
CA PHE A 91 4.34 -21.61 2.90
C PHE A 91 2.97 -22.17 2.52
N ASP A 92 2.37 -22.90 3.47
CA ASP A 92 1.02 -23.43 3.30
C ASP A 92 -0.01 -22.29 3.10
N PRO A 93 -0.92 -22.40 2.11
CA PRO A 93 -1.90 -21.35 1.82
C PRO A 93 -2.85 -21.02 2.98
N MET A 94 -3.28 -22.01 3.78
CA MET A 94 -4.15 -21.74 4.93
C MET A 94 -3.39 -20.98 6.02
N TRP A 95 -2.14 -21.34 6.26
CA TRP A 95 -1.28 -20.64 7.22
C TRP A 95 -0.98 -19.20 6.77
N LEU A 96 -0.60 -19.00 5.51
CA LEU A 96 -0.40 -17.64 4.95
C LEU A 96 -1.67 -16.80 5.04
N ASN A 97 -2.81 -17.38 4.68
CA ASN A 97 -4.08 -16.68 4.79
C ASN A 97 -4.34 -16.26 6.24
N LYS A 98 -4.04 -17.10 7.24
CA LYS A 98 -4.17 -16.73 8.66
C LYS A 98 -3.29 -15.54 9.05
N ILE A 99 -2.06 -15.48 8.54
CA ILE A 99 -1.11 -14.38 8.82
C ILE A 99 -1.51 -13.08 8.13
N LEU A 100 -1.99 -13.16 6.89
CA LEU A 100 -2.29 -11.98 6.06
C LEU A 100 -3.73 -11.47 6.20
N ASN A 101 -4.66 -12.29 6.70
CA ASN A 101 -6.06 -11.91 6.92
C ASN A 101 -6.26 -10.61 7.71
N PRO A 102 -5.47 -10.29 8.76
CA PRO A 102 -5.61 -9.03 9.51
C PRO A 102 -5.36 -7.76 8.69
N TYR A 103 -4.83 -7.87 7.47
CA TYR A 103 -4.54 -6.74 6.58
C TYR A 103 -5.53 -6.62 5.42
N LYS A 104 -6.46 -7.58 5.26
CA LYS A 104 -7.36 -7.65 4.08
C LYS A 104 -8.38 -6.54 4.00
N ILE A 105 -8.90 -6.07 5.12
CA ILE A 105 -9.91 -5.02 5.15
C ILE A 105 -9.58 -4.07 6.29
N GLN A 106 -9.57 -2.78 6.00
CA GLN A 106 -9.44 -1.73 6.99
C GLN A 106 -10.46 -0.63 6.70
N TYR A 107 -11.13 -0.19 7.75
CA TYR A 107 -12.06 0.94 7.69
C TYR A 107 -11.37 2.18 8.24
N CYS A 108 -11.71 3.34 7.68
CA CYS A 108 -11.33 4.62 8.24
C CYS A 108 -12.22 4.95 9.44
N ASP A 109 -11.65 5.33 10.57
CA ASP A 109 -12.42 5.65 11.77
C ASP A 109 -13.11 7.03 11.68
N PHE A 110 -12.64 7.88 10.77
CA PHE A 110 -13.02 9.30 10.68
C PHE A 110 -13.69 9.65 9.33
N GLY A 111 -13.93 8.65 8.48
CA GLY A 111 -14.60 8.79 7.18
C GLY A 111 -15.28 7.48 6.80
N SER A 112 -16.08 7.48 5.73
CA SER A 112 -16.68 6.26 5.18
C SER A 112 -15.73 5.47 4.27
N GLY A 113 -14.44 5.79 4.31
CA GLY A 113 -13.42 5.16 3.47
C GLY A 113 -13.13 3.72 3.90
N GLU A 114 -12.94 2.86 2.91
CA GLU A 114 -12.57 1.45 3.09
C GLU A 114 -11.36 1.12 2.22
N LEU A 115 -10.37 0.48 2.82
CA LEU A 115 -9.23 -0.15 2.13
C LEU A 115 -9.44 -1.66 2.12
N ILE A 116 -9.48 -2.25 0.93
CA ILE A 116 -9.48 -3.70 0.73
C ILE A 116 -8.16 -4.10 0.10
N MET A 117 -7.45 -5.04 0.72
CA MET A 117 -6.26 -5.66 0.18
C MET A 117 -6.59 -7.04 -0.39
N LYS A 118 -6.13 -7.29 -1.61
CA LYS A 118 -6.18 -8.58 -2.29
C LYS A 118 -4.76 -8.98 -2.68
N ILE A 119 -4.52 -10.29 -2.67
CA ILE A 119 -3.32 -10.88 -3.24
C ILE A 119 -3.77 -11.71 -4.42
N GLU A 120 -3.28 -11.37 -5.61
CA GLU A 120 -3.61 -12.04 -6.85
C GLU A 120 -2.31 -12.29 -7.62
N ASN A 121 -2.04 -13.56 -7.91
CA ASN A 121 -0.79 -14.03 -8.52
C ASN A 121 0.43 -13.52 -7.71
N ASP A 122 1.17 -12.57 -8.27
CA ASP A 122 2.39 -11.99 -7.71
C ASP A 122 2.21 -10.49 -7.42
N SER A 123 0.98 -10.07 -7.11
CA SER A 123 0.63 -8.67 -6.89
C SER A 123 -0.20 -8.48 -5.64
N ILE A 124 0.08 -7.37 -4.96
CA ILE A 124 -0.77 -6.84 -3.89
C ILE A 124 -1.64 -5.76 -4.53
N ILE A 125 -2.94 -5.92 -4.42
CA ILE A 125 -3.93 -4.98 -4.94
C ILE A 125 -4.60 -4.31 -3.75
N PHE A 126 -4.53 -2.98 -3.70
CA PHE A 126 -5.27 -2.16 -2.75
C PHE A 126 -6.44 -1.50 -3.47
N GLU A 127 -7.65 -1.77 -3.02
CA GLU A 127 -8.86 -1.08 -3.46
C GLU A 127 -9.27 -0.07 -2.40
N ILE A 128 -9.52 1.16 -2.80
CA ILE A 128 -9.93 2.24 -1.90
C ILE A 128 -11.31 2.71 -2.35
N HIS A 129 -12.30 2.45 -1.50
CA HIS A 129 -13.70 2.77 -1.73
C HIS A 129 -14.07 4.08 -1.02
N GLU A 130 -14.78 4.96 -1.74
CA GLU A 130 -15.29 6.27 -1.31
C GLU A 130 -14.26 7.41 -1.06
N SER A 131 -14.75 8.54 -0.53
CA SER A 131 -14.10 9.85 -0.48
C SER A 131 -12.73 9.84 0.21
N ILE A 132 -11.69 9.71 -0.63
CA ILE A 132 -10.35 10.32 -0.70
C ILE A 132 -9.80 11.14 0.52
N TYR A 133 -10.09 10.74 1.74
CA TYR A 133 -9.60 11.42 2.95
C TYR A 133 -9.05 10.40 3.96
N TYR A 134 -8.03 10.80 4.71
CA TYR A 134 -7.43 10.03 5.82
C TYR A 134 -6.59 8.80 5.40
N TYR A 135 -5.83 8.93 4.33
CA TYR A 135 -4.89 7.91 3.85
C TYR A 135 -3.80 7.55 4.87
N GLY A 136 -3.45 8.47 5.77
CA GLY A 136 -2.48 8.22 6.83
C GLY A 136 -2.84 7.04 7.72
N GLN A 137 -4.14 6.79 7.95
CA GLN A 137 -4.59 5.65 8.76
C GLN A 137 -4.37 4.31 8.06
N PHE A 138 -4.57 4.29 6.74
CA PHE A 138 -4.30 3.11 5.92
C PHE A 138 -2.81 2.83 5.83
N LEU A 139 -1.98 3.87 5.68
CA LEU A 139 -0.54 3.73 5.51
C LEU A 139 0.13 2.96 6.66
N GLN A 140 -0.27 3.22 7.93
CA GLN A 140 0.28 2.50 9.08
C GLN A 140 0.07 0.98 8.97
N LYS A 141 -1.12 0.56 8.54
CA LYS A 141 -1.46 -0.85 8.39
C LYS A 141 -0.74 -1.48 7.20
N ILE A 142 -0.57 -0.73 6.13
CA ILE A 142 0.17 -1.15 4.95
C ILE A 142 1.65 -1.34 5.27
N LEU A 143 2.25 -0.48 6.10
CA LEU A 143 3.62 -0.66 6.58
C LEU A 143 3.77 -1.92 7.45
N GLN A 144 2.80 -2.21 8.31
CA GLN A 144 2.80 -3.47 9.06
C GLN A 144 2.69 -4.70 8.14
N LEU A 145 1.91 -4.60 7.07
CA LEU A 145 1.85 -5.63 6.03
C LEU A 145 3.22 -5.82 5.36
N ALA A 146 3.86 -4.73 4.92
CA ALA A 146 5.19 -4.78 4.31
C ALA A 146 6.23 -5.43 5.23
N GLN A 147 6.28 -5.02 6.50
CA GLN A 147 7.16 -5.63 7.51
C GLN A 147 6.86 -7.12 7.73
N THR A 148 5.58 -7.52 7.67
CA THR A 148 5.19 -8.93 7.78
C THR A 148 5.69 -9.72 6.58
N ILE A 149 5.57 -9.17 5.36
CA ILE A 149 6.09 -9.78 4.12
C ILE A 149 7.61 -9.93 4.24
N ASP A 150 8.34 -8.89 4.64
CA ASP A 150 9.79 -8.94 4.83
C ASP A 150 10.22 -10.05 5.81
N GLN A 151 9.50 -10.20 6.92
CA GLN A 151 9.75 -11.26 7.89
C GLN A 151 9.53 -12.66 7.29
N LEU A 152 8.46 -12.83 6.50
CA LEU A 152 8.18 -14.08 5.80
C LEU A 152 9.25 -14.40 4.75
N LEU A 153 9.76 -13.40 4.03
CA LEU A 153 10.86 -13.57 3.08
C LEU A 153 12.14 -14.03 3.75
N VAL A 154 12.51 -13.42 4.88
CA VAL A 154 13.70 -13.83 5.64
C VAL A 154 13.61 -15.31 6.05
N LEU A 155 12.41 -15.78 6.39
CA LEU A 155 12.17 -17.20 6.71
C LEU A 155 12.23 -18.10 5.46
N ALA A 156 11.78 -17.62 4.30
CA ALA A 156 11.77 -18.35 3.04
C ALA A 156 13.16 -18.46 2.37
N MET A 157 13.97 -17.40 2.46
CA MET A 157 15.24 -17.26 1.73
C MET A 157 16.23 -18.43 1.90
N PRO A 158 16.49 -18.97 3.11
CA PRO A 158 17.45 -20.06 3.29
C PRO A 158 17.07 -21.35 2.56
N VAL A 159 15.78 -21.56 2.29
CA VAL A 159 15.26 -22.74 1.61
C VAL A 159 15.18 -22.47 0.11
N TYR A 160 14.68 -21.29 -0.29
CA TYR A 160 14.62 -20.86 -1.70
C TYR A 160 15.99 -20.95 -2.40
N TRP A 161 17.06 -20.43 -1.78
CA TRP A 161 18.40 -20.47 -2.36
C TRP A 161 19.00 -21.89 -2.46
N LYS A 162 18.53 -22.84 -1.64
CA LYS A 162 18.96 -24.24 -1.74
C LYS A 162 18.28 -24.95 -2.92
N GLU A 163 17.04 -24.59 -3.23
CA GLU A 163 16.28 -25.16 -4.34
C GLU A 163 16.73 -24.60 -5.69
N GLN A 164 16.94 -23.29 -5.78
CA GLN A 164 17.56 -22.63 -6.96
C GLN A 164 18.90 -23.28 -7.33
N LYS A 165 19.81 -23.45 -6.36
CA LYS A 165 21.12 -24.10 -6.60
C LYS A 165 21.04 -25.58 -6.98
N LYS A 166 19.93 -26.27 -6.71
CA LYS A 166 19.69 -27.64 -7.19
C LYS A 166 19.23 -27.64 -8.63
N ASN A 167 18.38 -26.69 -9.01
CA ASN A 167 17.85 -26.57 -10.37
C ASN A 167 18.94 -26.10 -11.36
N ASP A 168 19.83 -25.20 -10.94
CA ASP A 168 20.98 -24.74 -11.75
C ASP A 168 22.03 -25.83 -12.05
N LYS A 169 21.95 -26.99 -11.37
CA LYS A 169 22.90 -28.10 -11.52
C LYS A 169 22.40 -29.24 -12.40
N LEU A 170 21.20 -29.15 -12.96
CA LEU A 170 20.69 -30.11 -13.93
C LEU A 170 20.99 -29.57 -15.34
N PRO A 171 21.98 -30.12 -16.07
CA PRO A 171 22.13 -29.82 -17.48
C PRO A 171 20.92 -30.40 -18.23
N SER A 172 20.43 -29.63 -19.21
CA SER A 172 19.46 -30.07 -20.22
C SER A 172 20.06 -31.11 -21.15
#